data_AF-A0A937TS02-F1
#
_entry.id   AF-A0A937TS02-F1
#
_cell.length_a   1.000
_cell.length_b   1.000
_cell.length_c   1.000
_cell.angle_alpha   90.00
_cell.angle_beta   90.00
_cell.angle_gamma   90.00
#
_symmetry.space_group_name_H-M   'P 1'
#
loop_
_entity.id
_entity.type
_entity.pdbx_description
1 polymer ?
#
loop_
_entity_poly.entity_id
_entity_poly.type
_entity_poly.pdbx_seq_one_letter_code
_entity_poly.pdbx_strand_id
1 'polypeptide(L)'
;MNKRRVSDCRKVIFLLFGFCVLIGSSVPLAADTNKEEIKKFLAEAYAASGDYENAIKQYREILEKEPANSDIQRELAQVYIWNEQYDKAKEILKVILKNNPGDSEAKLLFAKALQYSGEAKEAIEIYKELLQEK
;
A
#
# COMPACT_ATOMS: atom_id res chain seq x y z
N MET A 1 40.51 34.71 47.99
CA MET A 1 40.41 34.14 49.35
C MET A 1 39.25 33.17 49.41
N ASN A 2 39.54 31.97 49.95
CA ASN A 2 38.67 31.00 50.61
C ASN A 2 37.74 30.05 49.81
N LYS A 3 38.03 28.75 49.99
CA LYS A 3 37.37 27.53 49.51
C LYS A 3 36.15 27.19 50.40
N ARG A 4 35.20 26.39 49.89
CA ARG A 4 34.73 25.11 50.51
C ARG A 4 33.56 24.43 49.74
N ARG A 5 33.84 23.19 49.31
CA ARG A 5 33.03 21.93 49.36
C ARG A 5 31.59 21.95 48.81
N VAL A 6 31.23 21.24 47.73
CA VAL A 6 31.22 19.77 47.48
C VAL A 6 30.71 18.96 48.66
N SER A 7 29.46 18.48 48.60
CA SER A 7 29.10 17.03 48.66
C SER A 7 27.60 16.79 48.86
N ASP A 8 27.01 16.07 47.91
CA ASP A 8 26.05 14.96 48.05
C ASP A 8 24.87 15.03 49.03
N CYS A 9 23.67 14.87 48.46
CA CYS A 9 22.64 13.98 49.02
C CYS A 9 21.69 13.52 47.90
N ARG A 10 22.13 12.54 47.11
CA ARG A 10 21.21 11.63 46.41
C ARG A 10 20.46 10.83 47.48
N LYS A 11 19.16 10.66 47.26
CA LYS A 11 18.21 9.82 48.02
C LYS A 11 17.75 10.49 49.30
N VAL A 12 16.44 10.77 49.38
CA VAL A 12 15.55 10.39 50.48
C VAL A 12 14.20 11.09 50.25
N ILE A 13 13.12 10.30 50.29
CA ILE A 13 11.70 10.67 50.31
C ILE A 13 11.03 10.89 48.95
N PHE A 14 10.73 9.75 48.30
CA PHE A 14 9.42 9.53 47.70
C PHE A 14 8.37 9.59 48.82
N LEU A 15 7.34 10.43 48.67
CA LEU A 15 5.92 10.14 48.98
C LEU A 15 5.11 11.45 49.04
N LEU A 16 4.08 11.52 48.18
CA LEU A 16 2.79 12.21 48.31
C LEU A 16 2.43 13.13 47.13
N PHE A 17 1.41 12.66 46.39
CA PHE A 17 0.43 13.39 45.58
C PHE A 17 0.91 14.30 44.46
N GLY A 18 0.80 13.76 43.24
CA GLY A 18 0.76 14.51 42.01
C GLY A 18 0.79 13.55 40.85
N PHE A 19 -0.36 12.97 40.50
CA PHE A 19 -0.54 12.22 39.26
C PHE A 19 -0.44 13.22 38.09
N CYS A 20 0.78 13.68 37.83
CA CYS A 20 1.11 14.45 36.65
C CYS A 20 1.18 13.41 35.53
N VAL A 21 0.05 13.25 34.86
CA VAL A 21 -0.05 12.53 33.60
C VAL A 21 0.98 13.13 32.66
N LEU A 22 2.17 12.54 32.62
CA LEU A 22 3.15 12.74 31.56
C LEU A 22 2.63 12.03 30.30
N ILE A 23 1.49 12.47 29.77
CA ILE A 23 1.25 12.39 28.32
C ILE A 23 2.08 13.54 27.72
N GLY A 24 3.39 13.34 27.79
CA GLY A 24 4.37 14.05 26.99
C GLY A 24 4.88 13.12 25.89
N SER A 25 4.06 12.16 25.43
CA SER A 25 4.30 11.48 24.17
C SER A 25 3.89 12.42 23.04
N SER A 26 4.61 13.53 22.88
CA SER A 26 4.79 14.07 21.55
C SER A 26 5.72 13.09 20.84
N VAL A 27 5.18 11.92 20.46
CA VAL A 27 5.71 11.17 19.33
C VAL A 27 5.52 12.14 18.18
N PRO A 28 6.59 12.76 17.63
CA PRO A 28 6.43 13.42 16.36
C PRO A 28 6.36 12.27 15.36
N LEU A 29 5.14 11.74 15.13
CA LEU A 29 4.87 10.90 13.97
C LEU A 29 4.80 11.84 12.76
N ALA A 30 5.91 12.53 12.48
CA ALA A 30 6.19 12.92 11.12
C ALA A 30 6.42 11.60 10.41
N ALA A 31 5.36 11.09 9.78
CA ALA A 31 5.50 9.99 8.86
C ALA A 31 6.54 10.46 7.83
N ASP A 32 7.75 9.91 7.90
CA ASP A 32 8.72 9.97 6.82
C ASP A 32 8.14 9.18 5.65
N THR A 33 7.07 9.72 5.07
CA THR A 33 6.37 9.11 3.95
C THR A 33 7.24 9.35 2.75
N ASN A 34 7.77 8.28 2.17
CA ASN A 34 8.52 8.39 0.93
C ASN A 34 7.57 8.91 -0.16
N LYS A 35 8.09 9.73 -1.08
CA LYS A 35 7.32 10.37 -2.16
C LYS A 35 6.44 9.37 -2.93
N GLU A 36 6.90 8.14 -3.14
CA GLU A 36 6.15 7.10 -3.86
C GLU A 36 4.95 6.58 -3.06
N GLU A 37 5.06 6.51 -1.73
CA GLU A 37 3.95 6.13 -0.85
C GLU A 37 2.86 7.22 -0.86
N ILE A 38 3.25 8.49 -0.87
CA ILE A 38 2.31 9.62 -1.04
C ILE A 38 1.61 9.55 -2.39
N LYS A 39 2.34 9.22 -3.47
CA LYS A 39 1.73 9.02 -4.79
C LYS A 39 0.76 7.85 -4.81
N LYS A 40 1.07 6.76 -4.11
CA LYS A 40 0.18 5.60 -4.00
C LYS A 40 -1.15 6.02 -3.35
N PHE A 41 -1.11 6.69 -2.20
CA PHE A 41 -2.32 7.17 -1.54
C PHE A 41 -3.11 8.17 -2.40
N LEU A 42 -2.41 9.03 -3.15
CA LEU A 42 -3.04 9.94 -4.10
C LEU A 42 -3.73 9.17 -5.24
N ALA A 43 -3.10 8.12 -5.76
CA ALA A 43 -3.68 7.25 -6.79
C ALA A 43 -4.95 6.55 -6.30
N GLU A 44 -4.92 6.01 -5.08
CA GLU A 44 -6.06 5.36 -4.43
C GLU A 44 -7.23 6.35 -4.24
N ALA A 45 -6.92 7.58 -3.80
CA ALA A 45 -7.93 8.63 -3.65
C ALA A 45 -8.57 9.02 -4.99
N TYR A 46 -7.77 9.16 -6.06
CA TYR A 46 -8.28 9.40 -7.40
C TYR A 46 -9.18 8.25 -7.87
N ALA A 47 -8.75 7.01 -7.70
CA ALA A 47 -9.53 5.84 -8.09
C ALA A 47 -10.86 5.74 -7.31
N ALA A 48 -10.85 6.03 -6.01
CA ALA A 48 -12.06 6.06 -5.19
C ALA A 48 -13.03 7.18 -5.60
N SER A 49 -12.52 8.28 -6.14
CA SER A 49 -13.34 9.38 -6.68
C SER A 49 -13.87 9.14 -8.10
N GLY A 50 -13.43 8.06 -8.76
CA GLY A 50 -13.76 7.76 -10.16
C GLY A 50 -12.88 8.46 -11.19
N ASP A 51 -11.88 9.22 -10.76
CA ASP A 51 -10.88 9.86 -11.63
C ASP A 51 -9.77 8.85 -11.97
N TYR A 52 -10.11 7.89 -12.81
CA TYR A 52 -9.22 6.78 -13.13
C TYR A 52 -7.98 7.22 -13.93
N GLU A 53 -8.09 8.26 -14.76
CA GLU A 53 -6.98 8.81 -15.52
C GLU A 53 -5.86 9.32 -14.61
N ASN A 54 -6.20 10.10 -13.58
CA ASN A 54 -5.21 10.62 -12.65
C ASN A 54 -4.66 9.51 -11.75
N ALA A 55 -5.47 8.52 -11.35
CA ALA A 55 -5.01 7.35 -10.63
C ALA A 55 -3.97 6.55 -11.44
N ILE A 56 -4.26 6.26 -12.71
CA ILE A 56 -3.34 5.60 -13.65
C ILE A 56 -2.04 6.37 -13.76
N LYS A 57 -2.09 7.70 -13.88
CA LYS A 57 -0.90 8.54 -13.96
C LYS A 57 0.00 8.36 -12.73
N GLN A 58 -0.57 8.43 -11.52
CA GLN A 58 0.22 8.28 -10.29
C GLN A 58 0.87 6.90 -10.19
N TYR A 59 0.13 5.82 -10.45
CA TYR A 59 0.70 4.47 -10.43
C TYR A 59 1.79 4.26 -11.47
N ARG A 60 1.63 4.81 -12.68
CA ARG A 60 2.68 4.74 -13.72
C ARG A 60 3.96 5.44 -13.30
N GLU A 61 3.86 6.61 -12.67
CA GLU A 61 5.05 7.32 -12.17
C GLU A 61 5.78 6.55 -11.06
N ILE A 62 5.07 5.77 -10.24
CA ILE A 62 5.69 4.87 -9.26
C ILE A 62 6.45 3.74 -9.99
N LEU A 63 5.81 3.13 -10.98
CA LEU A 63 6.39 2.02 -11.77
C LEU A 63 7.56 2.44 -12.66
N GLU A 64 7.73 3.73 -12.98
CA GLU A 64 8.94 4.23 -13.64
C GLU A 64 10.21 3.99 -12.79
N LYS A 65 10.06 3.98 -11.46
CA LYS A 65 11.15 3.74 -10.52
C LYS A 65 11.20 2.29 -10.03
N GLU A 66 10.02 1.69 -9.87
CA GLU A 66 9.86 0.34 -9.34
C GLU A 66 9.14 -0.57 -10.35
N PRO A 67 9.73 -0.84 -11.52
CA PRO A 67 9.05 -1.51 -12.63
C PRO A 67 8.64 -2.95 -12.32
N ALA A 68 9.22 -3.57 -11.30
CA ALA A 68 8.94 -4.94 -10.86
C ALA A 68 8.03 -5.01 -9.61
N ASN A 69 7.49 -3.89 -9.14
CA ASN A 69 6.61 -3.87 -7.98
C ASN A 69 5.23 -4.43 -8.34
N SER A 70 5.04 -5.74 -8.14
CA SER A 70 3.80 -6.45 -8.47
C SER A 70 2.58 -5.88 -7.74
N ASP A 71 2.73 -5.35 -6.53
CA ASP A 71 1.61 -4.77 -5.79
C ASP A 71 1.07 -3.54 -6.52
N ILE A 72 1.96 -2.62 -6.91
CA ILE A 72 1.57 -1.44 -7.69
C ILE A 72 1.07 -1.81 -9.09
N GLN A 73 1.63 -2.86 -9.70
CA GLN A 73 1.12 -3.39 -10.97
C GLN A 73 -0.31 -3.93 -10.84
N ARG A 74 -0.66 -4.65 -9.75
CA ARG A 74 -2.03 -5.13 -9.50
C ARG A 74 -3.00 -3.97 -9.28
N GLU A 75 -2.62 -2.97 -8.50
CA GLU A 75 -3.43 -1.75 -8.29
C GLU A 75 -3.69 -1.03 -9.62
N LEU A 76 -2.66 -0.82 -10.43
CA LEU A 76 -2.79 -0.22 -11.76
C LEU A 76 -3.72 -1.05 -12.66
N ALA A 77 -3.58 -2.37 -12.65
CA ALA A 77 -4.47 -3.26 -13.41
C ALA A 77 -5.93 -3.16 -12.93
N GLN A 78 -6.16 -3.07 -11.62
CA GLN A 78 -7.50 -2.88 -11.06
C GLN A 78 -8.11 -1.55 -11.50
N VAL A 79 -7.33 -0.46 -11.52
CA VAL A 79 -7.80 0.83 -12.06
C VAL A 79 -8.06 0.76 -13.55
N TYR A 80 -7.22 0.06 -14.33
CA TYR A 80 -7.51 -0.16 -15.75
C TYR A 80 -8.82 -0.91 -15.98
N ILE A 81 -9.17 -1.89 -15.13
CA ILE A 81 -10.47 -2.57 -15.20
C ILE A 81 -11.61 -1.60 -14.92
N TRP A 82 -11.49 -0.75 -13.90
CA TRP A 82 -12.51 0.26 -13.59
C TRP A 82 -12.66 1.31 -14.69
N ASN A 83 -11.56 1.64 -15.37
CA ASN A 83 -11.58 2.53 -16.52
C ASN A 83 -11.89 1.85 -17.86
N GLU A 84 -12.41 0.62 -17.82
CA GLU A 84 -12.78 -0.19 -19.01
C GLU A 84 -11.62 -0.48 -19.99
N GLN A 85 -10.36 -0.27 -19.56
CA GLN A 85 -9.15 -0.54 -20.34
C GLN A 85 -8.68 -1.98 -20.12
N TYR A 86 -9.54 -2.95 -20.41
CA TYR A 86 -9.34 -4.36 -20.07
C TYR A 86 -8.09 -4.97 -20.70
N ASP A 87 -7.72 -4.59 -21.92
CA ASP A 87 -6.53 -5.13 -22.60
C ASP A 87 -5.25 -4.76 -21.88
N LYS A 88 -5.13 -3.51 -21.39
CA LYS A 88 -3.97 -3.05 -20.61
C LYS A 88 -3.89 -3.76 -19.27
N ALA A 89 -5.04 -3.97 -18.60
CA ALA A 89 -5.08 -4.75 -17.37
C ALA A 89 -4.57 -6.18 -17.62
N LYS A 90 -5.05 -6.85 -18.68
CA LYS A 90 -4.63 -8.20 -19.07
C LYS A 90 -3.13 -8.27 -19.37
N GLU A 91 -2.56 -7.29 -20.07
CA GLU A 91 -1.11 -7.23 -20.36
C GLU A 91 -0.26 -7.21 -19.08
N ILE A 92 -0.60 -6.32 -18.14
CA ILE A 92 0.12 -6.22 -16.87
C ILE A 92 -0.01 -7.50 -16.06
N LEU A 93 -1.23 -8.03 -15.94
CA LEU A 93 -1.50 -9.22 -15.13
C LEU A 93 -0.83 -10.47 -15.72
N LYS A 94 -0.72 -10.60 -17.05
CA LYS A 94 0.06 -11.66 -17.69
C LYS A 94 1.54 -11.62 -17.30
N VAL A 95 2.11 -10.42 -17.15
CA VAL A 95 3.51 -10.28 -16.68
C VAL A 95 3.64 -10.75 -15.24
N ILE A 96 2.73 -10.33 -14.35
CA ILE A 96 2.71 -10.76 -12.95
C ILE A 96 2.61 -12.29 -12.86
N LEU A 97 1.63 -12.88 -13.54
CA LEU A 97 1.37 -14.33 -13.50
C LEU A 97 2.46 -15.16 -14.17
N LYS A 98 3.20 -14.60 -15.12
CA LYS A 98 4.39 -15.26 -15.68
C LYS A 98 5.52 -15.35 -14.65
N ASN A 99 5.69 -14.31 -13.83
CA ASN A 99 6.75 -14.25 -12.82
C ASN A 99 6.36 -14.97 -11.52
N ASN A 100 5.09 -14.85 -11.13
CA ASN A 100 4.50 -15.52 -9.97
C ASN A 100 3.15 -16.16 -10.36
N PRO A 101 3.18 -17.41 -10.85
CA PRO A 101 1.95 -18.13 -11.19
C PRO A 101 1.02 -18.41 -10.00
N GLY A 102 1.49 -18.23 -8.76
CA GLY A 102 0.71 -18.44 -7.52
C GLY A 102 0.08 -17.15 -6.97
N ASP A 103 0.18 -16.02 -7.66
CA ASP A 103 -0.47 -14.77 -7.23
C ASP A 103 -1.99 -14.85 -7.48
N SER A 104 -2.73 -15.37 -6.49
CA SER A 104 -4.19 -15.54 -6.59
C SER A 104 -4.92 -14.21 -6.77
N GLU A 105 -4.37 -13.10 -6.27
CA GLU A 105 -4.94 -11.77 -6.49
C GLU A 105 -4.79 -11.33 -7.95
N ALA A 106 -3.61 -11.51 -8.55
CA ALA A 106 -3.41 -11.25 -9.98
C ALA A 106 -4.27 -12.17 -10.85
N LYS A 107 -4.43 -13.45 -10.50
CA LYS A 107 -5.34 -14.38 -11.20
C LYS A 107 -6.78 -13.89 -11.15
N LEU A 108 -7.24 -13.44 -9.97
CA LEU A 108 -8.58 -12.91 -9.78
C LEU A 108 -8.82 -11.65 -10.64
N LEU A 109 -7.88 -10.71 -10.62
CA LEU A 109 -7.94 -9.51 -11.47
C LEU A 109 -7.94 -9.87 -12.95
N PHE A 110 -7.19 -10.89 -13.35
CA PHE A 110 -7.11 -11.32 -14.75
C PHE A 110 -8.45 -11.92 -15.21
N ALA A 111 -9.06 -12.76 -14.39
CA ALA A 111 -10.40 -13.29 -14.63
C ALA A 111 -11.47 -12.18 -14.69
N LYS A 112 -11.40 -11.16 -13.82
CA LYS A 112 -12.27 -9.98 -13.90
C LYS A 112 -12.11 -9.23 -15.23
N ALA A 113 -10.87 -8.99 -15.64
CA ALA A 113 -10.60 -8.30 -16.91
C ALA A 113 -11.13 -9.10 -18.12
N LEU A 114 -10.97 -10.42 -18.12
CA LEU A 114 -11.55 -11.32 -19.14
C LEU A 114 -13.08 -11.25 -19.14
N GLN A 115 -13.71 -11.34 -17.96
CA GLN A 115 -15.15 -11.26 -17.82
C GLN A 115 -15.72 -9.96 -18.39
N TYR A 116 -15.16 -8.81 -18.02
CA TYR A 116 -15.66 -7.51 -18.47
C TYR A 116 -15.34 -7.22 -19.95
N SER A 117 -14.29 -7.85 -20.51
CA SER A 117 -14.00 -7.77 -21.95
C SER A 117 -14.78 -8.77 -22.82
N GLY A 118 -15.64 -9.61 -22.21
CA GLY A 118 -16.49 -10.57 -22.93
C GLY A 118 -15.88 -11.97 -23.11
N GLU A 119 -14.66 -12.20 -22.63
CA GLU A 119 -13.95 -13.49 -22.60
C GLU A 119 -14.43 -14.35 -21.41
N ALA A 120 -15.75 -14.53 -21.32
CA ALA A 120 -16.40 -15.12 -20.14
C ALA A 120 -16.04 -16.60 -19.94
N LYS A 121 -15.75 -17.35 -21.02
CA LYS A 121 -15.40 -18.77 -20.92
C LYS A 121 -14.07 -18.95 -20.19
N GLU A 122 -13.07 -18.17 -20.58
CA GLU A 122 -11.74 -18.14 -20.00
C GLU A 122 -11.80 -17.69 -18.54
N ALA A 123 -12.58 -16.65 -18.24
CA ALA A 123 -12.78 -16.18 -16.87
C ALA A 123 -13.38 -17.27 -15.96
N ILE A 124 -14.37 -18.03 -16.44
CA ILE A 124 -15.03 -19.12 -15.68
C ILE A 124 -14.02 -20.20 -15.30
N GLU A 125 -13.14 -20.60 -16.21
CA GLU A 125 -12.14 -21.63 -15.92
C GLU A 125 -11.15 -21.17 -14.84
N ILE A 126 -10.70 -19.92 -14.89
CA ILE A 126 -9.83 -19.36 -13.85
C ILE A 126 -10.54 -19.25 -12.51
N TYR A 127 -11.80 -18.80 -12.48
CA TYR A 127 -12.56 -18.74 -11.23
C TYR A 127 -12.74 -20.13 -10.59
N LYS A 128 -12.96 -21.17 -11.39
CA LYS A 128 -13.04 -22.55 -10.88
C LYS A 128 -11.72 -23.02 -10.30
N GLU A 129 -10.60 -22.70 -10.96
CA GLU A 129 -9.25 -23.02 -10.45
C GLU A 129 -9.05 -22.36 -9.08
N LEU A 130 -9.32 -21.06 -8.96
CA LEU A 130 -9.20 -20.30 -7.70
C LEU A 130 -10.07 -20.86 -6.57
N LEU A 131 -11.26 -21.38 -6.87
CA LEU A 131 -12.13 -22.01 -5.86
C LEU A 131 -11.61 -23.37 -5.35
N GLN A 132 -10.69 -23.99 -6.08
CA GLN A 132 -10.08 -25.27 -5.71
C GLN A 132 -8.74 -25.11 -4.99
N GLU A 133 -8.16 -23.90 -5.00
CA GLU A 133 -6.97 -23.57 -4.20
C GLU A 133 -7.32 -23.71 -2.70
N LYS A 134 -6.49 -24.43 -1.93
CA LYS A 134 -6.70 -24.77 -0.51
C LYS A 134 -5.89 -23.88 0.42
#